data_AF-A0A8T3QMY0-F1
#
_entry.id   AF-A0A8T3QMY0-F1
#
_cell.length_a   1.000
_cell.length_b   1.000
_cell.length_c   1.000
_cell.angle_alpha   90.00
_cell.angle_beta   90.00
_cell.angle_gamma   90.00
#
_symmetry.space_group_name_H-M   'P 1'
#
loop_
_entity.id
_entity.type
_entity.pdbx_description
1 polymer ?
#
loop_
_entity_poly.entity_id
_entity_poly.type
_entity_poly.pdbx_seq_one_letter_code
_entity_poly.pdbx_strand_id
1 'polypeptide(L)'
;MNAMSAEHRLLVLYDADCGICSRSASLLRRLDRAGHVRLLPLQAAGGIADAPPAEVLLDAIHVRDSEGHWTFSGAALTRIAGQIPALRPIAIVAGIPVVSRFVEWTYARVAANRHRISRLLGGDACSVQKGDPMTPMLASQKSLPLLVGLVTWLAALVFVPAPLAARILLLAPLVVVPRLIPLLPPRSWIGRIGRWASFIAALPLVVAFSLTPGPLAAAFAVPWLGFALIGTAAAIRHGLAHLPSILLSRHLADLGIDVALGFWGVGATFALMDRLGVDTGFSPVIVLLTAIHFHFAGFGLLAVASLLAASRPWRRVSVLGLIIGIPLTALGFVLSSDPINAIGALVVGSSGIGVGIALLTRHVEVRADWLSRAAGLALLVGMPMGIAWSLAILTGQSFVDLDTMVRTHGALNSMAVLLAVVAHRA
;
A
#
# COMPACT_ATOMS: atom_id res chain seq x y z
N MET A 1 9.17 -48.76 10.74
CA MET A 1 9.60 -47.86 9.65
C MET A 1 8.43 -47.68 8.71
N ASN A 2 7.71 -46.54 8.78
CA ASN A 2 6.64 -46.25 7.82
C ASN A 2 7.25 -45.51 6.63
N ALA A 3 7.43 -46.22 5.53
CA ALA A 3 7.76 -45.65 4.24
C ALA A 3 6.74 -44.55 3.91
N MET A 4 7.22 -43.33 3.66
CA MET A 4 6.40 -42.31 3.01
C MET A 4 5.95 -42.90 1.67
N SER A 5 4.64 -42.98 1.42
CA SER A 5 4.14 -43.40 0.12
C SER A 5 4.71 -42.48 -0.97
N ALA A 6 5.03 -43.06 -2.14
CA ALA A 6 5.63 -42.37 -3.29
C ALA A 6 4.80 -41.19 -3.85
N GLU A 7 3.64 -40.88 -3.26
CA GLU A 7 2.75 -39.79 -3.66
C GLU A 7 3.14 -38.42 -3.08
N HIS A 8 3.88 -38.35 -1.96
CA HIS A 8 4.21 -37.06 -1.31
C HIS A 8 5.72 -36.75 -1.38
N ARG A 9 6.09 -35.68 -2.08
CA ARG A 9 7.50 -35.29 -2.31
C ARG A 9 8.14 -34.52 -1.14
N LEU A 10 7.34 -33.83 -0.31
CA LEU A 10 7.82 -33.09 0.86
C LEU A 10 6.93 -33.31 2.09
N LEU A 11 7.53 -33.51 3.25
CA LEU A 11 6.89 -33.48 4.56
C LEU A 11 7.23 -32.15 5.25
N VAL A 12 6.23 -31.39 5.70
CA VAL A 12 6.41 -30.10 6.36
C VAL A 12 5.84 -30.16 7.76
N LEU A 13 6.68 -29.83 8.74
CA LEU A 13 6.27 -29.70 10.13
C LEU A 13 5.87 -28.25 10.41
N TYR A 14 4.75 -28.07 11.11
CA TYR A 14 4.27 -26.75 11.53
C TYR A 14 3.78 -26.77 12.98
N ASP A 15 3.93 -25.64 13.67
CA ASP A 15 3.42 -25.47 15.03
C ASP A 15 1.90 -25.24 15.02
N ALA A 16 1.13 -26.17 15.62
CA ALA A 16 -0.33 -26.05 15.71
C ALA A 16 -0.78 -24.94 16.69
N ASP A 17 0.04 -24.63 17.70
CA ASP A 17 -0.26 -23.66 18.76
C ASP A 17 0.05 -22.22 18.30
N CYS A 18 0.70 -22.05 17.15
CA CYS A 18 0.92 -20.75 16.52
C CYS A 18 -0.14 -20.46 15.45
N GLY A 19 -0.96 -19.43 15.67
CA GLY A 19 -2.04 -19.05 14.75
C GLY A 19 -1.56 -18.69 13.33
N ILE A 20 -0.34 -18.16 13.18
CA ILE A 20 0.27 -17.88 11.87
C ILE A 20 0.71 -19.18 11.20
N CYS A 21 1.36 -20.09 11.94
CA CYS A 21 1.83 -21.37 11.40
C CYS A 21 0.66 -22.25 10.96
N SER A 22 -0.39 -22.35 11.77
CA SER A 22 -1.64 -23.07 11.44
C SER A 22 -2.36 -22.48 10.22
N ARG A 23 -2.38 -21.15 10.07
CA ARG A 23 -2.94 -20.48 8.88
C ARG A 23 -2.09 -20.68 7.63
N SER A 24 -0.76 -20.59 7.74
CA SER A 24 0.15 -20.88 6.63
C SER A 24 0.05 -22.34 6.18
N ALA A 25 -0.08 -23.28 7.11
CA ALA A 25 -0.31 -24.69 6.81
C ALA A 25 -1.67 -24.91 6.10
N SER A 26 -2.75 -24.25 6.54
CA SER A 26 -4.04 -24.37 5.85
C SER A 26 -4.01 -23.76 4.43
N LEU A 27 -3.26 -22.67 4.24
CA LEU A 27 -3.05 -22.07 2.91
C LEU A 27 -2.22 -22.98 1.99
N LEU A 28 -1.14 -23.56 2.50
CA LEU A 28 -0.30 -24.51 1.75
C LEU A 28 -1.11 -25.72 1.27
N ARG A 29 -1.94 -26.31 2.16
CA ARG A 29 -2.90 -27.38 1.78
C ARG A 29 -3.84 -27.00 0.65
N ARG A 30 -4.26 -25.72 0.57
CA ARG A 30 -5.19 -25.24 -0.46
C ARG A 30 -4.51 -24.98 -1.80
N LEU A 31 -3.25 -24.53 -1.77
CA LEU A 31 -2.46 -24.25 -2.96
C LEU A 31 -1.87 -25.51 -3.58
N ASP A 32 -1.57 -26.50 -2.74
CA ASP A 32 -1.09 -27.81 -3.16
C ASP A 32 -2.22 -28.75 -3.59
N ARG A 33 -2.90 -28.40 -4.69
CA ARG A 33 -3.99 -29.23 -5.25
C ARG A 33 -3.52 -30.59 -5.77
N ALA A 34 -2.22 -30.76 -5.99
CA ALA A 34 -1.60 -31.97 -6.51
C ALA A 34 -1.08 -32.90 -5.41
N GLY A 35 -1.16 -32.51 -4.13
CA GLY A 35 -0.78 -33.36 -3.00
C GLY A 35 0.73 -33.57 -2.84
N HIS A 36 1.57 -32.67 -3.36
CA HIS A 36 3.03 -32.81 -3.29
C HIS A 36 3.61 -32.58 -1.88
N VAL A 37 2.83 -32.01 -0.96
CA VAL A 37 3.25 -31.54 0.36
C VAL A 37 2.36 -32.12 1.46
N ARG A 38 2.94 -33.00 2.29
CA ARG A 38 2.29 -33.53 3.50
C ARG A 38 2.55 -32.60 4.68
N LEU A 39 1.51 -32.05 5.29
CA LEU A 39 1.62 -31.20 6.48
C LEU A 39 1.34 -32.00 7.75
N LEU A 40 2.25 -31.95 8.71
CA LEU A 40 2.08 -32.60 10.02
C LEU A 40 2.27 -31.58 11.15
N PRO A 41 1.37 -31.52 12.14
CA PRO A 41 1.56 -30.69 13.31
C PRO A 41 2.74 -31.23 14.14
N LEU A 42 3.56 -30.33 14.65
CA LEU A 42 4.73 -30.64 15.47
C LEU A 42 4.37 -31.46 16.71
N GLN A 43 3.21 -31.17 17.29
CA GLN A 43 2.63 -31.84 18.46
C GLN A 43 2.33 -33.34 18.20
N ALA A 44 2.23 -33.75 16.93
CA ALA A 44 2.03 -35.13 16.51
C ALA A 44 3.30 -35.77 15.91
N ALA A 45 4.46 -35.09 15.98
CA ALA A 45 5.71 -35.53 15.37
C ALA A 45 6.44 -36.64 16.14
N GLY A 46 5.92 -37.08 17.30
CA GLY A 46 6.53 -38.06 18.22
C GLY A 46 6.75 -39.49 17.67
N GLY A 47 6.62 -39.70 16.36
CA GLY A 47 6.86 -40.97 15.68
C GLY A 47 7.71 -40.87 14.39
N ILE A 48 8.32 -39.71 14.10
CA ILE A 48 9.19 -39.53 12.94
C ILE A 48 10.64 -39.87 13.33
N ALA A 49 11.22 -40.91 12.72
CA ALA A 49 12.64 -41.22 12.84
C ALA A 49 13.50 -40.04 12.32
N ASP A 50 14.54 -39.69 13.08
CA ASP A 50 15.49 -38.61 12.79
C ASP A 50 14.90 -37.19 12.78
N ALA A 51 13.81 -36.95 13.53
CA ALA A 51 13.30 -35.61 13.75
C ALA A 51 14.25 -34.80 14.66
N PRO A 52 14.55 -33.52 14.34
CA PRO A 52 15.28 -32.63 15.23
C PRO A 52 14.62 -32.52 16.62
N PRO A 53 15.37 -32.17 17.69
CA PRO A 53 14.80 -31.96 19.02
C PRO A 53 13.64 -30.95 18.98
N ALA A 54 12.62 -31.14 19.83
CA ALA A 54 11.41 -30.31 19.85
C ALA A 54 11.72 -28.80 19.99
N GLU A 55 12.79 -28.46 20.72
CA GLU A 55 13.29 -27.09 20.89
C GLU A 55 13.72 -26.45 19.56
N VAL A 56 14.40 -27.21 18.68
CA VAL A 56 14.81 -26.76 17.35
C VAL A 56 13.60 -26.66 16.42
N LEU A 57 12.65 -27.58 16.55
CA LEU A 57 11.43 -27.61 15.76
C LEU A 57 10.48 -26.44 16.04
N LEU A 58 10.56 -25.83 17.23
CA LEU A 58 9.79 -24.65 17.59
C LEU A 58 10.34 -23.37 16.95
N ASP A 59 11.62 -23.31 16.59
CA ASP A 59 12.28 -22.09 16.15
C ASP A 59 12.20 -21.80 14.65
N ALA A 60 11.93 -22.82 13.84
CA ALA A 60 11.83 -22.67 12.40
C ALA A 60 10.81 -23.62 11.74
N ILE A 61 10.55 -23.40 10.45
CA ILE A 61 9.76 -24.29 9.60
C ILE A 61 10.70 -25.37 9.09
N HIS A 62 10.23 -26.61 9.16
CA HIS A 62 11.06 -27.78 8.86
C HIS A 62 10.44 -28.55 7.73
N VAL A 63 11.25 -28.86 6.72
CA VAL A 63 10.84 -29.61 5.54
C VAL A 63 11.76 -30.79 5.39
N ARG A 64 11.20 -31.98 5.27
CA ARG A 64 11.92 -33.20 4.90
C ARG A 64 11.54 -33.59 3.48
N ASP A 65 12.52 -33.85 2.64
CA ASP A 65 12.27 -34.38 1.29
C ASP A 65 12.17 -35.91 1.26
N SER A 66 11.84 -36.45 0.08
CA SER A 66 11.72 -37.90 -0.16
C SER A 66 13.03 -38.67 0.00
N GLU A 67 14.17 -37.99 -0.02
CA GLU A 67 15.51 -38.57 0.20
C GLU A 67 15.91 -38.53 1.69
N GLY A 68 15.11 -37.86 2.52
CA GLY A 68 15.33 -37.76 3.96
C GLY A 68 16.11 -36.52 4.40
N HIS A 69 16.43 -35.59 3.51
CA HIS A 69 17.15 -34.37 3.84
C HIS A 69 16.23 -33.32 4.49
N TRP A 70 16.72 -32.71 5.58
CA TRP A 70 16.05 -31.63 6.26
C TRP A 70 16.49 -30.27 5.72
N THR A 71 15.51 -29.42 5.40
CA THR A 71 15.70 -28.00 5.05
C THR A 71 14.98 -27.13 6.08
N PHE A 72 15.60 -26.00 6.43
CA PHE A 72 15.19 -25.13 7.52
C PHE A 72 14.89 -23.71 7.04
N SER A 73 14.13 -22.95 7.82
CA SER A 73 13.99 -21.49 7.72
C SER A 73 13.52 -20.98 6.34
N GLY A 74 14.05 -19.84 5.87
CA GLY A 74 13.69 -19.26 4.57
C GLY A 74 13.95 -20.21 3.39
N ALA A 75 14.98 -21.05 3.45
CA ALA A 75 15.29 -22.04 2.43
C ALA A 75 14.20 -23.12 2.30
N ALA A 76 13.56 -23.48 3.42
CA ALA A 76 12.45 -24.41 3.44
C ALA A 76 11.21 -23.84 2.72
N LEU A 77 10.94 -22.54 2.86
CA LEU A 77 9.85 -21.86 2.15
C LEU A 77 10.08 -21.83 0.63
N THR A 78 11.31 -21.58 0.19
CA THR A 78 11.68 -21.62 -1.24
C THR A 78 11.50 -23.02 -1.82
N ARG A 79 11.87 -24.07 -1.06
CA ARG A 79 11.72 -25.46 -1.47
C ARG A 79 10.24 -25.88 -1.58
N ILE A 80 9.40 -25.47 -0.61
CA ILE A 80 7.95 -25.68 -0.66
C ILE A 80 7.34 -24.97 -1.88
N ALA A 81 7.72 -23.71 -2.11
CA ALA A 81 7.22 -22.90 -3.24
C ALA A 81 7.61 -23.50 -4.60
N GLY A 82 8.77 -24.14 -4.71
CA GLY A 82 9.23 -24.80 -5.94
C GLY A 82 8.40 -26.04 -6.32
N GLN A 83 7.79 -26.72 -5.35
CA GLN A 83 6.98 -27.93 -5.58
C GLN A 83 5.51 -27.63 -5.89
N ILE A 84 5.05 -26.41 -5.65
CA ILE A 84 3.66 -25.98 -5.88
C ILE A 84 3.62 -25.14 -7.16
N PRO A 85 2.96 -25.59 -8.25
CA PRO A 85 2.93 -24.86 -9.54
C PRO A 85 2.48 -23.39 -9.41
N ALA A 86 1.50 -23.12 -8.54
CA ALA A 86 1.00 -21.77 -8.28
C ALA A 86 2.01 -20.85 -7.58
N LEU A 87 3.05 -21.40 -6.94
CA LEU A 87 4.08 -20.66 -6.21
C LEU A 87 5.43 -20.63 -6.95
N ARG A 88 5.53 -21.25 -8.13
CA ARG A 88 6.77 -21.29 -8.94
C ARG A 88 7.36 -19.92 -9.26
N PRO A 89 6.58 -18.89 -9.67
CA PRO A 89 7.14 -17.56 -9.91
C PRO A 89 7.81 -16.97 -8.66
N ILE A 90 7.23 -17.23 -7.49
CA ILE A 90 7.77 -16.79 -6.20
C ILE A 90 9.07 -17.55 -5.87
N ALA A 91 9.12 -18.86 -6.14
CA ALA A 91 10.32 -19.67 -5.95
C ALA A 91 11.50 -19.21 -6.83
N ILE A 92 11.23 -18.84 -8.08
CA ILE A 92 12.25 -18.31 -9.01
C ILE A 92 12.84 -17.01 -8.45
N VAL A 93 12.00 -16.09 -8.01
CA VAL A 93 12.44 -14.81 -7.42
C VAL A 93 13.20 -15.04 -6.11
N ALA A 94 12.71 -15.94 -5.26
CA ALA A 94 13.34 -16.28 -3.98
C ALA A 94 14.69 -17.03 -4.15
N GLY A 95 14.96 -17.61 -5.32
CA GLY A 95 16.23 -18.24 -5.67
C GLY A 95 17.38 -17.27 -5.96
N ILE A 96 17.10 -15.97 -6.10
CA ILE A 96 18.13 -14.94 -6.31
C ILE A 96 18.95 -14.79 -5.00
N PRO A 97 20.30 -14.83 -5.02
CA PRO A 97 21.13 -14.82 -3.80
C PRO A 97 20.88 -13.63 -2.86
N VAL A 98 20.58 -12.45 -3.39
CA VAL A 98 20.25 -11.27 -2.59
C VAL A 98 18.85 -11.39 -1.97
N VAL A 99 17.90 -11.93 -2.73
CA VAL A 99 16.51 -12.10 -2.29
C VAL A 99 16.41 -13.20 -1.23
N SER A 100 17.10 -14.32 -1.40
CA SER A 100 17.14 -15.41 -0.42
C SER A 100 17.68 -14.96 0.93
N ARG A 101 18.73 -14.14 0.98
CA ARG A 101 19.25 -13.54 2.22
C ARG A 101 18.22 -12.62 2.90
N PHE A 102 17.45 -11.88 2.11
CA PHE A 102 16.37 -11.03 2.63
C PHE A 102 15.18 -11.86 3.12
N VAL A 103 14.80 -12.93 2.41
CA VAL A 103 13.78 -13.89 2.84
C VAL A 103 14.18 -14.54 4.14
N GLU A 104 15.44 -14.93 4.29
CA GLU A 104 15.98 -15.49 5.52
C GLU A 104 15.98 -14.49 6.68
N TRP A 105 16.39 -13.24 6.42
CA TRP A 105 16.34 -12.16 7.42
C TRP A 105 14.92 -11.85 7.88
N THR A 106 13.98 -11.68 6.94
CA THR A 106 12.56 -11.42 7.26
C THR A 106 11.94 -12.60 8.00
N TYR A 107 12.24 -13.82 7.55
CA TYR A 107 11.83 -15.05 8.20
C TYR A 107 12.29 -15.11 9.66
N ALA A 108 13.58 -14.86 9.92
CA ALA A 108 14.14 -14.86 11.27
C ALA A 108 13.43 -13.85 12.19
N ARG A 109 13.08 -12.67 11.68
CA ARG A 109 12.35 -11.63 12.45
C ARG A 109 10.90 -11.99 12.72
N VAL A 110 10.22 -12.62 11.77
CA VAL A 110 8.84 -13.11 11.96
C VAL A 110 8.82 -14.30 12.92
N ALA A 111 9.74 -15.25 12.76
CA ALA A 111 9.88 -16.43 13.64
C ALA A 111 10.16 -16.03 15.09
N ALA A 112 11.04 -15.04 15.31
CA ALA A 112 11.35 -14.51 16.64
C ALA A 112 10.17 -13.77 17.31
N ASN A 113 9.21 -13.25 16.52
CA ASN A 113 8.07 -12.48 17.03
C ASN A 113 6.72 -13.20 16.85
N ARG A 114 6.72 -14.48 16.43
CA ARG A 114 5.54 -15.22 15.95
C ARG A 114 4.34 -15.18 16.91
N HIS A 115 4.55 -15.34 18.21
CA HIS A 115 3.47 -15.30 19.22
C HIS A 115 2.94 -13.89 19.49
N ARG A 116 3.77 -12.84 19.35
CA ARG A 116 3.32 -11.43 19.46
C ARG A 116 2.50 -11.05 18.22
N ILE A 117 2.97 -11.43 17.03
CA ILE A 117 2.27 -11.18 15.77
C ILE A 117 0.94 -11.97 15.73
N SER A 118 0.91 -13.21 16.23
CA SER A 118 -0.33 -14.01 16.31
C SER A 118 -1.38 -13.35 17.21
N ARG A 119 -0.98 -12.83 18.38
CA ARG A 119 -1.86 -12.09 19.30
C ARG A 119 -2.37 -10.79 18.68
N LEU A 120 -1.51 -10.02 18.03
CA LEU A 120 -1.89 -8.78 17.33
C LEU A 120 -2.87 -9.03 16.17
N LEU A 121 -2.77 -10.19 15.50
CA LEU A 121 -3.66 -10.62 14.42
C LEU A 121 -4.90 -11.41 14.91
N GLY A 122 -5.15 -11.43 16.22
CA GLY A 122 -6.32 -12.08 16.84
C GLY A 122 -6.39 -13.58 16.57
N GLY A 123 -5.24 -14.25 16.47
CA GLY A 123 -5.13 -15.69 16.33
C GLY A 123 -4.71 -16.30 17.65
N ASP A 124 -5.63 -16.42 18.59
CA ASP A 124 -5.47 -17.36 19.70
C ASP A 124 -5.80 -18.75 19.16
N ALA A 125 -4.80 -19.63 19.18
CA ALA A 125 -4.96 -21.03 18.81
C ALA A 125 -5.70 -21.76 19.95
N CYS A 126 -7.02 -21.59 20.02
CA CYS A 126 -7.93 -22.53 20.65
C CYS A 126 -9.39 -22.14 20.36
N SER A 127 -9.93 -22.69 19.28
CA SER A 127 -11.29 -23.26 19.29
C SER A 127 -11.44 -24.11 18.03
N VAL A 128 -11.81 -25.36 18.24
CA VAL A 128 -12.24 -26.29 17.21
C VAL A 128 -13.46 -25.68 16.50
N GLN A 129 -13.25 -25.02 15.35
CA GLN A 129 -14.36 -24.53 14.53
C GLN A 129 -14.85 -25.65 13.61
N LYS A 130 -15.95 -26.30 14.02
CA LYS A 130 -17.00 -26.70 13.07
C LYS A 130 -17.67 -25.41 12.60
N GLY A 131 -17.34 -24.96 11.39
CA GLY A 131 -17.96 -23.78 10.79
C GLY A 131 -17.75 -23.81 9.28
N ASP A 132 -18.84 -23.60 8.54
CA ASP A 132 -18.99 -23.79 7.09
C ASP A 132 -17.79 -23.33 6.23
N PRO A 133 -17.40 -24.12 5.20
CA PRO A 133 -16.13 -23.92 4.47
C PRO A 133 -16.05 -22.68 3.56
N MET A 134 -17.06 -21.82 3.47
CA MET A 134 -17.15 -20.83 2.38
C MET A 134 -16.87 -19.36 2.76
N THR A 135 -16.88 -18.99 4.05
CA THR A 135 -16.85 -17.58 4.50
C THR A 135 -15.44 -16.96 4.71
N PRO A 136 -14.38 -17.68 5.17
CA PRO A 136 -13.06 -17.09 5.41
C PRO A 136 -12.26 -16.75 4.12
N MET A 137 -12.55 -17.47 3.03
CA MET A 137 -11.75 -17.40 1.79
C MET A 137 -11.94 -16.09 1.02
N LEU A 138 -13.16 -15.53 1.07
CA LEU A 138 -13.51 -14.26 0.43
C LEU A 138 -12.91 -13.04 1.15
N ALA A 139 -12.70 -13.12 2.47
CA ALA A 139 -12.08 -12.03 3.25
C ALA A 139 -10.55 -11.98 3.03
N SER A 140 -9.89 -13.14 2.96
CA SER A 140 -8.44 -13.25 2.74
C SER A 140 -8.00 -12.81 1.34
N GLN A 141 -8.79 -13.06 0.30
CA GLN A 141 -8.48 -12.57 -1.06
C GLN A 141 -8.59 -11.05 -1.17
N LYS A 142 -9.45 -10.41 -0.38
CA LYS A 142 -9.65 -8.95 -0.44
C LYS A 142 -8.46 -8.15 0.09
N SER A 143 -7.70 -8.70 1.06
CA SER A 143 -6.56 -8.03 1.71
C SER A 143 -5.19 -8.36 1.11
N LEU A 144 -5.07 -9.39 0.26
CA LEU A 144 -3.80 -9.81 -0.31
C LEU A 144 -3.07 -8.70 -1.11
N PRO A 145 -3.72 -7.92 -2.00
CA PRO A 145 -3.03 -6.88 -2.76
C PRO A 145 -2.50 -5.76 -1.87
N LEU A 146 -3.24 -5.43 -0.80
CA LEU A 146 -2.80 -4.44 0.18
C LEU A 146 -1.54 -4.92 0.92
N LEU A 147 -1.52 -6.18 1.34
CA LEU A 147 -0.35 -6.77 2.02
C LEU A 147 0.87 -6.84 1.10
N VAL A 148 0.69 -7.35 -0.13
CA VAL A 148 1.75 -7.43 -1.13
C VAL A 148 2.29 -6.03 -1.46
N GLY A 149 1.40 -5.06 -1.64
CA GLY A 149 1.76 -3.65 -1.85
C GLY A 149 2.58 -3.09 -0.69
N LEU A 150 2.13 -3.28 0.56
CA LEU A 150 2.84 -2.81 1.76
C LEU A 150 4.23 -3.43 1.89
N VAL A 151 4.37 -4.73 1.67
CA VAL A 151 5.67 -5.43 1.71
C VAL A 151 6.58 -4.91 0.60
N THR A 152 6.05 -4.73 -0.61
CA THR A 152 6.80 -4.19 -1.76
C THR A 152 7.27 -2.77 -1.48
N TRP A 153 6.42 -1.92 -0.91
CA TRP A 153 6.79 -0.56 -0.54
C TRP A 153 7.82 -0.51 0.58
N LEU A 154 7.67 -1.33 1.65
CA LEU A 154 8.66 -1.40 2.72
C LEU A 154 10.02 -1.85 2.20
N ALA A 155 10.06 -2.81 1.28
CA ALA A 155 11.29 -3.18 0.59
C ALA A 155 11.84 -2.00 -0.24
N ALA A 156 11.00 -1.31 -1.00
CA ALA A 156 11.42 -0.16 -1.80
C ALA A 156 11.95 0.99 -0.93
N LEU A 157 11.36 1.22 0.24
CA LEU A 157 11.80 2.22 1.21
C LEU A 157 13.24 2.01 1.69
N VAL A 158 13.66 0.75 1.78
CA VAL A 158 15.01 0.37 2.21
C VAL A 158 15.98 0.28 1.02
N PHE A 159 15.58 -0.39 -0.06
CA PHE A 159 16.50 -0.85 -1.10
C PHE A 159 16.54 0.02 -2.36
N VAL A 160 15.52 0.84 -2.66
CA VAL A 160 15.58 1.70 -3.84
C VAL A 160 16.60 2.81 -3.60
N PRO A 161 17.63 2.96 -4.47
CA PRO A 161 18.70 3.95 -4.31
C PRO A 161 18.24 5.35 -4.74
N ALA A 162 17.13 5.84 -4.17
CA ALA A 162 16.54 7.14 -4.48
C ALA A 162 16.48 8.04 -3.23
N PRO A 163 16.26 9.36 -3.37
CA PRO A 163 15.97 10.25 -2.25
C PRO A 163 14.75 9.79 -1.46
N LEU A 164 14.67 10.15 -0.16
CA LEU A 164 13.56 9.76 0.71
C LEU A 164 12.19 10.14 0.11
N ALA A 165 12.09 11.31 -0.51
CA ALA A 165 10.88 11.78 -1.17
C ALA A 165 10.37 10.77 -2.23
N ALA A 166 11.26 10.25 -3.09
CA ALA A 166 10.89 9.24 -4.10
C ALA A 166 10.47 7.90 -3.46
N ARG A 167 11.09 7.52 -2.35
CA ARG A 167 10.69 6.31 -1.61
C ARG A 167 9.33 6.46 -0.92
N ILE A 168 9.01 7.67 -0.45
CA ILE A 168 7.68 8.02 0.05
C ILE A 168 6.67 8.03 -1.11
N LEU A 169 7.02 8.58 -2.28
CA LEU A 169 6.16 8.57 -3.47
C LEU A 169 5.64 7.17 -3.77
N LEU A 170 6.52 6.15 -3.76
CA LEU A 170 6.19 4.77 -4.09
C LEU A 170 5.09 4.16 -3.20
N LEU A 171 4.83 4.69 -2.00
CA LEU A 171 3.70 4.25 -1.16
C LEU A 171 2.37 4.47 -1.87
N ALA A 172 2.22 5.57 -2.62
CA ALA A 172 0.97 5.85 -3.29
C ALA A 172 0.66 4.86 -4.43
N PRO A 173 1.54 4.66 -5.43
CA PRO A 173 1.32 3.68 -6.50
C PRO A 173 1.24 2.23 -6.02
N LEU A 174 2.04 1.83 -5.03
CA LEU A 174 2.10 0.44 -4.58
C LEU A 174 0.99 0.06 -3.59
N VAL A 175 0.42 1.04 -2.87
CA VAL A 175 -0.49 0.75 -1.75
C VAL A 175 -1.76 1.60 -1.79
N VAL A 176 -1.63 2.92 -1.77
CA VAL A 176 -2.78 3.83 -1.63
C VAL A 176 -3.72 3.71 -2.82
N VAL A 177 -3.20 3.84 -4.04
CA VAL A 177 -4.03 3.82 -5.25
C VAL A 177 -4.67 2.45 -5.49
N PRO A 178 -3.95 1.32 -5.43
CA PRO A 178 -4.57 0.00 -5.55
C PRO A 178 -5.65 -0.29 -4.52
N ARG A 179 -5.51 0.27 -3.32
CA ARG A 179 -6.49 0.10 -2.25
C ARG A 179 -7.70 1.03 -2.41
N LEU A 180 -7.48 2.25 -2.89
CA LEU A 180 -8.48 3.32 -2.96
C LEU A 180 -9.36 3.20 -4.20
N ILE A 181 -8.83 2.86 -5.37
CA ILE A 181 -9.60 2.76 -6.63
C ILE A 181 -10.87 1.88 -6.49
N PRO A 182 -10.82 0.68 -5.88
CA PRO A 182 -12.01 -0.16 -5.71
C PRO A 182 -13.03 0.38 -4.69
N LEU A 183 -12.68 1.39 -3.89
CA LEU A 183 -13.59 2.06 -2.96
C LEU A 183 -14.36 3.20 -3.64
N LEU A 184 -13.86 3.71 -4.76
CA LEU A 184 -14.50 4.83 -5.45
C LEU A 184 -15.80 4.34 -6.10
N PRO A 185 -16.85 5.17 -6.10
CA PRO A 185 -18.04 4.88 -6.87
C PRO A 185 -17.67 4.59 -8.34
N PRO A 186 -18.39 3.69 -9.01
CA PRO A 186 -17.97 3.16 -10.30
C PRO A 186 -17.98 4.26 -11.38
N ARG A 187 -16.79 4.61 -11.87
CA ARG A 187 -16.60 5.35 -13.13
C ARG A 187 -16.12 4.34 -14.16
N SER A 188 -17.05 3.69 -14.85
CA SER A 188 -16.78 2.60 -15.81
C SER A 188 -16.11 1.35 -15.22
N TRP A 189 -15.16 0.72 -15.94
CA TRP A 189 -14.54 -0.56 -15.59
C TRP A 189 -13.42 -0.44 -14.54
N ILE A 190 -12.97 0.77 -14.22
CA ILE A 190 -11.86 1.04 -13.29
C ILE A 190 -12.12 0.44 -11.90
N GLY A 191 -13.35 0.54 -11.36
CA GLY A 191 -13.69 -0.06 -10.07
C GLY A 191 -13.67 -1.60 -10.07
N ARG A 192 -13.87 -2.24 -11.24
CA ARG A 192 -13.90 -3.70 -11.39
C ARG A 192 -12.52 -4.33 -11.59
N ILE A 193 -11.61 -3.62 -12.25
CA ILE A 193 -10.28 -4.14 -12.65
C ILE A 193 -9.15 -3.52 -11.80
N GLY A 194 -9.42 -2.41 -11.11
CA GLY A 194 -8.41 -1.49 -10.61
C GLY A 194 -7.49 -2.00 -9.50
N ARG A 195 -7.81 -3.06 -8.76
CA ARG A 195 -6.99 -3.47 -7.61
C ARG A 195 -5.64 -4.05 -8.03
N TRP A 196 -5.64 -5.20 -8.71
CA TRP A 196 -4.40 -5.82 -9.19
C TRP A 196 -3.83 -5.10 -10.41
N ALA A 197 -4.67 -4.56 -11.29
CA ALA A 197 -4.19 -3.87 -12.48
C ALA A 197 -3.38 -2.60 -12.15
N SER A 198 -3.85 -1.77 -11.21
CA SER A 198 -3.07 -0.60 -10.78
C SER A 198 -1.76 -1.00 -10.10
N PHE A 199 -1.78 -2.04 -9.25
CA PHE A 199 -0.58 -2.53 -8.60
C PHE A 199 0.45 -3.05 -9.62
N ILE A 200 0.01 -3.86 -10.59
CA ILE A 200 0.87 -4.37 -11.67
C ILE A 200 1.43 -3.22 -12.51
N ALA A 201 0.61 -2.21 -12.83
CA ALA A 201 1.05 -1.01 -13.54
C ALA A 201 2.07 -0.17 -12.73
N ALA A 202 2.03 -0.25 -11.40
CA ALA A 202 2.94 0.46 -10.50
C ALA A 202 4.27 -0.23 -10.29
N LEU A 203 4.35 -1.57 -10.40
CA LEU A 203 5.59 -2.34 -10.15
C LEU A 203 6.81 -1.83 -10.97
N PRO A 204 6.68 -1.51 -12.27
CA PRO A 204 7.74 -0.89 -13.05
C PRO A 204 8.35 0.38 -12.44
N LEU A 205 7.59 1.17 -11.66
CA LEU A 205 8.12 2.38 -11.02
C LEU A 205 9.25 2.07 -10.02
N VAL A 206 9.24 0.90 -9.38
CA VAL A 206 10.35 0.50 -8.48
C VAL A 206 11.67 0.45 -9.25
N VAL A 207 11.63 -0.06 -10.48
CA VAL A 207 12.78 -0.07 -11.39
C VAL A 207 13.08 1.34 -11.88
N ALA A 208 12.07 2.10 -12.31
CA ALA A 208 12.25 3.48 -12.78
C ALA A 208 12.98 4.36 -11.75
N PHE A 209 12.64 4.24 -10.47
CA PHE A 209 13.28 4.99 -9.38
C PHE A 209 14.62 4.40 -8.90
N SER A 210 14.97 3.19 -9.34
CA SER A 210 16.30 2.60 -9.09
C SER A 210 17.32 2.96 -10.18
N LEU A 211 16.86 3.50 -11.30
CA LEU A 211 17.69 3.95 -12.41
C LEU A 211 17.98 5.46 -12.31
N THR A 212 19.07 5.88 -12.94
CA THR A 212 19.32 7.30 -13.20
C THR A 212 18.26 7.85 -14.16
N PRO A 213 17.80 9.10 -13.99
CA PRO A 213 16.85 9.72 -14.92
C PRO A 213 17.34 9.66 -16.37
N GLY A 214 16.43 9.35 -17.28
CA GLY A 214 16.68 9.19 -18.71
C GLY A 214 15.59 8.36 -19.40
N PRO A 215 15.70 8.11 -20.73
CA PRO A 215 14.66 7.43 -21.50
C PRO A 215 14.28 6.04 -20.98
N LEU A 216 15.25 5.27 -20.47
CA LEU A 216 15.01 3.95 -19.91
C LEU A 216 14.20 4.01 -18.61
N ALA A 217 14.56 4.90 -17.68
CA ALA A 217 13.80 5.11 -16.45
C ALA A 217 12.38 5.60 -16.76
N ALA A 218 12.23 6.50 -17.73
CA ALA A 218 10.93 6.96 -18.21
C ALA A 218 10.08 5.82 -18.79
N ALA A 219 10.66 4.93 -19.60
CA ALA A 219 9.94 3.79 -20.16
C ALA A 219 9.31 2.90 -19.07
N PHE A 220 10.02 2.69 -17.95
CA PHE A 220 9.47 1.98 -16.79
C PHE A 220 8.38 2.77 -16.03
N ALA A 221 8.28 4.09 -16.19
CA ALA A 221 7.19 4.89 -15.61
C ALA A 221 5.93 4.96 -16.50
N VAL A 222 6.05 4.67 -17.80
CA VAL A 222 4.92 4.72 -18.76
C VAL A 222 3.73 3.85 -18.37
N PRO A 223 3.88 2.60 -17.90
CA PRO A 223 2.73 1.76 -17.52
C PRO A 223 1.86 2.43 -16.44
N TRP A 224 2.50 3.09 -15.47
CA TRP A 224 1.80 3.82 -14.43
C TRP A 224 1.01 5.02 -14.98
N LEU A 225 1.65 5.81 -15.84
CA LEU A 225 0.99 6.94 -16.52
C LEU A 225 -0.20 6.45 -17.35
N GLY A 226 -0.02 5.41 -18.15
CA GLY A 226 -1.10 4.85 -18.98
C GLY A 226 -2.31 4.48 -18.13
N PHE A 227 -2.09 3.82 -16.98
CA PHE A 227 -3.17 3.44 -16.08
C PHE A 227 -3.85 4.66 -15.41
N ALA A 228 -3.07 5.67 -15.01
CA ALA A 228 -3.60 6.92 -14.47
C ALA A 228 -4.46 7.69 -15.50
N LEU A 229 -4.00 7.77 -16.76
CA LEU A 229 -4.72 8.45 -17.84
C LEU A 229 -6.05 7.78 -18.18
N ILE A 230 -6.15 6.46 -18.06
CA ILE A 230 -7.43 5.75 -18.18
C ILE A 230 -8.39 6.21 -17.07
N GLY A 231 -7.88 6.33 -15.83
CA GLY A 231 -8.60 6.91 -14.69
C GLY A 231 -9.12 8.32 -14.99
N THR A 232 -8.24 9.19 -15.46
CA THR A 232 -8.56 10.57 -15.86
C THR A 232 -9.59 10.61 -16.98
N ALA A 233 -9.46 9.78 -18.03
CA ALA A 233 -10.41 9.73 -19.14
C ALA A 233 -11.81 9.28 -18.70
N ALA A 234 -11.90 8.34 -17.76
CA ALA A 234 -13.19 7.93 -17.20
C ALA A 234 -13.83 9.01 -16.34
N ALA A 235 -13.04 9.77 -15.58
CA ALA A 235 -13.50 10.93 -14.81
C ALA A 235 -14.02 12.04 -15.73
N ILE A 236 -13.28 12.38 -16.79
CA ILE A 236 -13.73 13.38 -17.79
C ILE A 236 -15.04 12.94 -18.43
N ARG A 237 -15.15 11.68 -18.85
CA ARG A 237 -16.39 11.14 -19.44
C ARG A 237 -17.57 11.22 -18.47
N HIS A 238 -17.35 10.87 -17.21
CA HIS A 238 -18.39 10.95 -16.17
C HIS A 238 -18.81 12.41 -15.93
N GLY A 239 -17.86 13.33 -15.78
CA GLY A 239 -18.13 14.75 -15.59
C GLY A 239 -18.89 15.38 -16.75
N LEU A 240 -18.48 15.09 -17.99
CA LEU A 240 -19.18 15.57 -19.21
C LEU A 240 -20.61 15.04 -19.32
N ALA A 241 -20.85 13.78 -18.93
CA ALA A 241 -22.20 13.19 -18.95
C ALA A 241 -23.16 13.80 -17.92
N HIS A 242 -22.64 14.47 -16.88
CA HIS A 242 -23.44 15.03 -15.78
C HIS A 242 -23.38 16.56 -15.70
N LEU A 243 -22.81 17.24 -16.70
CA LEU A 243 -22.89 18.70 -16.85
C LEU A 243 -24.34 19.10 -17.19
N PRO A 244 -24.95 20.11 -16.53
CA PRO A 244 -24.45 21.05 -15.51
C PRO A 244 -24.66 20.61 -14.04
N SER A 245 -25.35 19.49 -13.81
CA SER A 245 -25.75 19.06 -12.46
C SER A 245 -24.59 18.79 -11.51
N ILE A 246 -23.41 18.43 -12.02
CA ILE A 246 -22.25 18.06 -11.22
C ILE A 246 -21.67 19.22 -10.38
N LEU A 247 -21.96 20.47 -10.77
CA LEU A 247 -21.52 21.67 -10.04
C LEU A 247 -22.41 22.00 -8.83
N LEU A 248 -23.57 21.36 -8.71
CA LEU A 248 -24.46 21.57 -7.56
C LEU A 248 -23.81 21.00 -6.30
N SER A 249 -24.01 21.68 -5.16
CA SER A 249 -23.43 21.29 -3.87
C SER A 249 -23.71 19.84 -3.46
N ARG A 250 -24.84 19.27 -3.92
CA ARG A 250 -25.21 17.87 -3.68
C ARG A 250 -24.34 16.84 -4.41
N HIS A 251 -23.72 17.23 -5.54
CA HIS A 251 -22.86 16.39 -6.38
C HIS A 251 -21.36 16.69 -6.19
N LEU A 252 -21.02 17.60 -5.28
CA LEU A 252 -19.63 18.00 -5.05
C LEU A 252 -18.72 16.83 -4.62
N ALA A 253 -19.28 15.82 -3.93
CA ALA A 253 -18.54 14.60 -3.61
C ALA A 253 -18.15 13.81 -4.88
N ASP A 254 -19.07 13.69 -5.85
CA ASP A 254 -18.83 13.04 -7.13
C ASP A 254 -17.82 13.82 -7.97
N LEU A 255 -17.96 15.15 -8.03
CA LEU A 255 -17.00 16.04 -8.68
C LEU A 255 -15.60 15.87 -8.08
N GLY A 256 -15.50 15.81 -6.75
CA GLY A 256 -14.21 15.62 -6.09
C GLY A 256 -13.55 14.29 -6.43
N ILE A 257 -14.31 13.21 -6.67
CA ILE A 257 -13.76 11.94 -7.16
C ILE A 257 -13.21 12.09 -8.58
N ASP A 258 -13.94 12.78 -9.46
CA ASP A 258 -13.51 12.99 -10.83
C ASP A 258 -12.25 13.87 -10.89
N VAL A 259 -12.21 14.95 -10.09
CA VAL A 259 -11.03 15.81 -9.95
C VAL A 259 -9.86 15.05 -9.34
N ALA A 260 -10.07 14.20 -8.34
CA ALA A 260 -9.02 13.36 -7.76
C ALA A 260 -8.37 12.45 -8.82
N LEU A 261 -9.18 11.81 -9.68
CA LEU A 261 -8.69 10.98 -10.79
C LEU A 261 -7.94 11.81 -11.85
N GLY A 262 -8.34 13.08 -12.07
CA GLY A 262 -7.57 14.02 -12.88
C GLY A 262 -6.21 14.35 -12.25
N PHE A 263 -6.18 14.67 -10.96
CA PHE A 263 -4.95 14.95 -10.21
C PHE A 263 -4.01 13.73 -10.13
N TRP A 264 -4.55 12.52 -10.08
CA TRP A 264 -3.72 11.32 -10.20
C TRP A 264 -2.99 11.27 -11.56
N GLY A 265 -3.67 11.61 -12.66
CA GLY A 265 -3.05 11.74 -13.98
C GLY A 265 -1.91 12.76 -13.98
N VAL A 266 -2.13 13.93 -13.37
CA VAL A 266 -1.06 14.95 -13.19
C VAL A 266 0.12 14.38 -12.40
N GLY A 267 -0.13 13.73 -11.27
CA GLY A 267 0.93 13.13 -10.45
C GLY A 267 1.74 12.08 -11.21
N ALA A 268 1.09 11.25 -12.01
CA ALA A 268 1.75 10.24 -12.84
C ALA A 268 2.59 10.87 -13.97
N THR A 269 2.10 11.96 -14.58
CA THR A 269 2.87 12.73 -15.58
C THR A 269 4.13 13.32 -14.97
N PHE A 270 4.05 13.93 -13.79
CA PHE A 270 5.22 14.48 -13.12
C PHE A 270 6.21 13.39 -12.66
N ALA A 271 5.73 12.21 -12.27
CA ALA A 271 6.61 11.07 -12.02
C ALA A 271 7.35 10.62 -13.30
N LEU A 272 6.69 10.61 -14.45
CA LEU A 272 7.34 10.34 -15.74
C LEU A 272 8.37 11.43 -16.09
N MET A 273 8.02 12.71 -15.95
CA MET A 273 8.92 13.83 -16.24
C MET A 273 10.18 13.79 -15.39
N ASP A 274 10.04 13.54 -14.09
CA ASP A 274 11.15 13.35 -13.15
C ASP A 274 12.05 12.17 -13.56
N ARG A 275 11.46 11.04 -13.99
CA ARG A 275 12.24 9.88 -14.48
C ARG A 275 12.83 10.08 -15.87
N LEU A 276 12.24 10.90 -16.72
CA LEU A 276 12.78 11.27 -18.02
C LEU A 276 13.97 12.23 -17.89
N GLY A 277 14.01 13.03 -16.82
CA GLY A 277 15.03 14.05 -16.62
C GLY A 277 14.87 15.24 -17.58
N VAL A 278 13.62 15.53 -17.99
CA VAL A 278 13.34 16.67 -18.87
C VAL A 278 13.50 17.98 -18.10
N ASP A 279 14.09 18.99 -18.75
CA ASP A 279 14.14 20.34 -18.21
C ASP A 279 12.74 20.96 -18.29
N THR A 280 12.17 21.25 -17.12
CA THR A 280 10.83 21.84 -16.98
C THR A 280 10.89 23.32 -16.62
N GLY A 281 12.09 23.89 -16.48
CA GLY A 281 12.30 25.20 -15.85
C GLY A 281 12.20 25.17 -14.32
N PHE A 282 11.91 24.02 -13.71
CA PHE A 282 11.88 23.82 -12.26
C PHE A 282 13.02 22.91 -11.80
N SER A 283 13.42 23.05 -10.53
CA SER A 283 14.39 22.12 -9.95
C SER A 283 13.86 20.68 -9.93
N PRO A 284 14.71 19.64 -10.09
CA PRO A 284 14.26 18.24 -10.07
C PRO A 284 13.48 17.88 -8.80
N VAL A 285 13.86 18.49 -7.67
CA VAL A 285 13.16 18.28 -6.39
C VAL A 285 11.73 18.81 -6.44
N ILE A 286 11.48 19.97 -7.06
CA ILE A 286 10.11 20.50 -7.22
C ILE A 286 9.27 19.58 -8.13
N VAL A 287 9.85 19.05 -9.21
CA VAL A 287 9.16 18.09 -10.10
C VAL A 287 8.75 16.83 -9.32
N LEU A 288 9.68 16.25 -8.55
CA LEU A 288 9.41 15.07 -7.72
C LEU A 288 8.38 15.36 -6.61
N LEU A 289 8.50 16.49 -5.92
CA LEU A 289 7.54 16.90 -4.89
C LEU A 289 6.15 17.13 -5.50
N THR A 290 6.07 17.64 -6.73
CA THR A 290 4.80 17.80 -7.44
C THR A 290 4.16 16.45 -7.69
N ALA A 291 4.92 15.45 -8.17
CA ALA A 291 4.43 14.08 -8.29
C ALA A 291 3.89 13.55 -6.96
N ILE A 292 4.61 13.75 -5.84
CA ILE A 292 4.18 13.32 -4.50
C ILE A 292 2.88 13.98 -4.06
N HIS A 293 2.79 15.32 -4.12
CA HIS A 293 1.61 16.04 -3.66
C HIS A 293 0.37 15.70 -4.48
N PHE A 294 0.50 15.52 -5.79
CA PHE A 294 -0.64 15.13 -6.63
C PHE A 294 -1.10 13.68 -6.38
N HIS A 295 -0.21 12.76 -5.98
CA HIS A 295 -0.63 11.42 -5.57
C HIS A 295 -1.29 11.40 -4.18
N PHE A 296 -0.73 12.11 -3.19
CA PHE A 296 -1.24 12.08 -1.82
C PHE A 296 -2.35 13.11 -1.57
N ALA A 297 -2.09 14.40 -1.76
CA ALA A 297 -3.09 15.44 -1.56
C ALA A 297 -4.12 15.47 -2.70
N GLY A 298 -3.62 15.43 -3.95
CA GLY A 298 -4.44 15.47 -5.16
C GLY A 298 -5.39 14.29 -5.31
N PHE A 299 -4.86 13.07 -5.25
CA PHE A 299 -5.69 11.87 -5.37
C PHE A 299 -6.14 11.33 -4.01
N GLY A 300 -5.21 10.95 -3.14
CA GLY A 300 -5.53 10.25 -1.88
C GLY A 300 -6.45 11.03 -0.93
N LEU A 301 -6.05 12.22 -0.52
CA LEU A 301 -6.77 13.06 0.44
C LEU A 301 -8.09 13.55 -0.13
N LEU A 302 -8.12 14.03 -1.38
CA LEU A 302 -9.35 14.49 -2.03
C LEU A 302 -10.35 13.35 -2.22
N ALA A 303 -9.91 12.15 -2.63
CA ALA A 303 -10.79 10.99 -2.72
C ALA A 303 -11.36 10.59 -1.36
N VAL A 304 -10.53 10.57 -0.31
CA VAL A 304 -10.99 10.32 1.07
C VAL A 304 -12.00 11.38 1.51
N ALA A 305 -11.72 12.66 1.24
CA ALA A 305 -12.62 13.77 1.55
C ALA A 305 -13.98 13.58 0.86
N SER A 306 -13.98 13.24 -0.43
CA SER A 306 -15.19 12.97 -1.21
C SER A 306 -15.99 11.80 -0.67
N LEU A 307 -15.34 10.69 -0.31
CA LEU A 307 -16.03 9.54 0.29
C LEU A 307 -16.67 9.90 1.64
N LEU A 308 -16.03 10.77 2.43
CA LEU A 308 -16.58 11.24 3.72
C LEU A 308 -17.70 12.27 3.54
N ALA A 309 -17.68 13.04 2.45
CA ALA A 309 -18.61 14.13 2.15
C ALA A 309 -20.03 13.69 1.82
N ALA A 310 -20.25 12.39 1.53
CA ALA A 310 -21.58 11.83 1.29
C ALA A 310 -22.53 11.95 2.50
N SER A 311 -21.96 11.93 3.71
CA SER A 311 -22.73 11.81 4.96
C SER A 311 -23.15 13.14 5.61
N ARG A 312 -22.40 14.23 5.42
CA ARG A 312 -22.64 15.51 6.11
C ARG A 312 -22.26 16.72 5.23
N PRO A 313 -23.10 17.76 5.12
CA PRO A 313 -22.87 18.90 4.23
C PRO A 313 -21.56 19.67 4.51
N TRP A 314 -21.20 19.88 5.78
CA TRP A 314 -19.99 20.63 6.14
C TRP A 314 -18.70 19.96 5.62
N ARG A 315 -18.69 18.63 5.46
CA ARG A 315 -17.55 17.88 4.92
C ARG A 315 -17.29 18.19 3.44
N ARG A 316 -18.28 18.71 2.72
CA ARG A 316 -18.14 19.15 1.32
C ARG A 316 -17.27 20.39 1.19
N VAL A 317 -17.15 21.21 2.25
CA VAL A 317 -16.26 22.38 2.27
C VAL A 317 -14.81 21.94 2.06
N SER A 318 -14.37 20.86 2.72
CA SER A 318 -13.02 20.31 2.50
C SER A 318 -12.81 19.80 1.07
N VAL A 319 -13.85 19.25 0.43
CA VAL A 319 -13.76 18.81 -0.97
C VAL A 319 -13.57 20.01 -1.89
N LEU A 320 -14.41 21.04 -1.75
CA LEU A 320 -14.29 22.28 -2.54
C LEU A 320 -12.93 22.95 -2.33
N GLY A 321 -12.50 23.06 -1.08
CA GLY A 321 -11.22 23.65 -0.72
C GLY A 321 -10.04 22.89 -1.32
N LEU A 322 -10.07 21.55 -1.37
CA LEU A 322 -9.02 20.78 -2.05
C LEU A 322 -9.06 20.94 -3.58
N ILE A 323 -10.25 20.97 -4.19
CA ILE A 323 -10.42 21.20 -5.65
C ILE A 323 -9.82 22.54 -6.07
N ILE A 324 -10.01 23.59 -5.26
CA ILE A 324 -9.54 24.95 -5.56
C ILE A 324 -8.11 25.18 -5.08
N GLY A 325 -7.79 24.75 -3.87
CA GLY A 325 -6.53 25.05 -3.19
C GLY A 325 -5.33 24.38 -3.85
N ILE A 326 -5.47 23.14 -4.33
CA ILE A 326 -4.34 22.41 -4.97
C ILE A 326 -3.88 23.11 -6.26
N PRO A 327 -4.77 23.43 -7.23
CA PRO A 327 -4.40 24.24 -8.39
C PRO A 327 -3.86 25.61 -8.01
N LEU A 328 -4.41 26.25 -6.97
CA LEU A 328 -3.95 27.56 -6.52
C LEU A 328 -2.51 27.51 -5.98
N THR A 329 -2.16 26.49 -5.18
CA THR A 329 -0.78 26.26 -4.73
C THR A 329 0.16 26.04 -5.92
N ALA A 330 -0.25 25.20 -6.88
CA ALA A 330 0.54 24.96 -8.09
C ALA A 330 0.74 26.23 -8.94
N LEU A 331 -0.31 27.03 -9.10
CA LEU A 331 -0.27 28.31 -9.80
C LEU A 331 0.70 29.28 -9.12
N GLY A 332 0.76 29.30 -7.78
CA GLY A 332 1.74 30.10 -7.04
C GLY A 332 3.19 29.77 -7.42
N PHE A 333 3.53 28.49 -7.62
CA PHE A 333 4.86 28.11 -8.11
C PHE A 333 5.10 28.52 -9.57
N VAL A 334 4.10 28.29 -10.45
CA VAL A 334 4.21 28.65 -11.87
C VAL A 334 4.39 30.16 -12.07
N LEU A 335 3.69 30.97 -11.28
CA LEU A 335 3.77 32.42 -11.32
C LEU A 335 4.90 33.00 -10.43
N SER A 336 5.66 32.16 -9.74
CA SER A 336 6.67 32.58 -8.76
C SER A 336 6.10 33.59 -7.74
N SER A 337 4.90 33.33 -7.21
CA SER A 337 4.15 34.21 -6.33
C SER A 337 3.90 33.57 -4.96
N ASP A 338 4.66 34.00 -3.96
CA ASP A 338 4.55 33.53 -2.57
C ASP A 338 3.15 33.78 -1.96
N PRO A 339 2.48 34.92 -2.18
CA PRO A 339 1.13 35.13 -1.66
C PRO A 339 0.11 34.13 -2.23
N ILE A 340 0.15 33.86 -3.53
CA ILE A 340 -0.75 32.89 -4.17
C ILE A 340 -0.47 31.48 -3.64
N ASN A 341 0.83 31.13 -3.52
CA ASN A 341 1.26 29.86 -2.94
C ASN A 341 0.72 29.69 -1.50
N ALA A 342 0.89 30.71 -0.66
CA ALA A 342 0.44 30.72 0.73
C ALA A 342 -1.07 30.61 0.89
N ILE A 343 -1.85 31.32 0.06
CA ILE A 343 -3.31 31.18 0.07
C ILE A 343 -3.72 29.76 -0.33
N GLY A 344 -3.11 29.21 -1.39
CA GLY A 344 -3.35 27.83 -1.81
C GLY A 344 -3.04 26.84 -0.69
N ALA A 345 -1.86 26.94 -0.08
CA ALA A 345 -1.41 26.06 0.99
C ALA A 345 -2.30 26.17 2.24
N LEU A 346 -2.75 27.39 2.59
CA LEU A 346 -3.69 27.62 3.68
C LEU A 346 -5.04 26.94 3.42
N VAL A 347 -5.57 27.05 2.20
CA VAL A 347 -6.83 26.41 1.81
C VAL A 347 -6.69 24.89 1.83
N VAL A 348 -5.61 24.34 1.27
CA VAL A 348 -5.34 22.89 1.28
C VAL A 348 -5.17 22.37 2.70
N GLY A 349 -4.34 23.03 3.52
CA GLY A 349 -4.09 22.66 4.90
C GLY A 349 -5.36 22.70 5.76
N SER A 350 -6.14 23.78 5.65
CA SER A 350 -7.42 23.91 6.37
C SER A 350 -8.42 22.84 5.94
N SER A 351 -8.47 22.52 4.65
CA SER A 351 -9.31 21.45 4.13
C SER A 351 -8.89 20.09 4.67
N GLY A 352 -7.58 19.82 4.73
CA GLY A 352 -6.99 18.61 5.32
C GLY A 352 -7.28 18.47 6.82
N ILE A 353 -7.27 19.57 7.58
CA ILE A 353 -7.73 19.60 8.98
C ILE A 353 -9.19 19.19 9.07
N GLY A 354 -10.05 19.73 8.19
CA GLY A 354 -11.46 19.33 8.11
C GLY A 354 -11.66 17.83 7.81
N VAL A 355 -10.83 17.26 6.94
CA VAL A 355 -10.80 15.80 6.71
C VAL A 355 -10.36 15.04 7.96
N GLY A 356 -9.34 15.55 8.68
CA GLY A 356 -8.89 14.97 9.94
C GLY A 356 -9.97 14.91 11.01
N ILE A 357 -10.73 16.01 11.19
CA ILE A 357 -11.88 16.06 12.10
C ILE A 357 -12.98 15.10 11.64
N ALA A 358 -13.23 15.00 10.33
CA ALA A 358 -14.21 14.07 9.78
C ALA A 358 -13.85 12.61 10.06
N LEU A 359 -12.56 12.26 10.04
CA LEU A 359 -12.04 10.93 10.36
C LEU A 359 -12.11 10.60 11.87
N LEU A 360 -11.93 11.60 12.75
CA LEU A 360 -12.07 11.45 14.19
C LEU A 360 -13.51 11.29 14.67
N THR A 361 -14.45 11.92 13.97
CA THR A 361 -15.88 11.92 14.28
C THR A 361 -16.67 10.86 13.50
N ARG A 362 -15.97 10.00 12.77
CA ARG A 362 -16.59 8.90 12.01
C ARG A 362 -16.86 7.73 12.95
N HIS A 363 -18.08 7.19 12.89
CA HIS A 363 -18.37 5.89 13.50
C HIS A 363 -18.01 4.77 12.53
N VAL A 364 -17.09 3.90 12.93
CA VAL A 364 -16.67 2.69 12.19
C VAL A 364 -16.69 1.51 13.18
N GLU A 365 -16.75 0.27 12.68
CA GLU A 365 -16.52 -0.91 13.53
C GLU A 365 -15.24 -0.76 14.37
N VAL A 366 -15.28 -1.27 15.61
CA VAL A 366 -14.24 -1.11 16.65
C VAL A 366 -12.80 -1.33 16.14
N ARG A 367 -12.57 -2.33 15.27
CA ARG A 367 -11.23 -2.63 14.73
C ARG A 367 -10.69 -1.60 13.72
N ALA A 368 -11.55 -0.90 13.00
CA ALA A 368 -11.17 0.12 12.02
C ALA A 368 -11.23 1.55 12.58
N ASP A 369 -11.86 1.72 13.74
CA ASP A 369 -12.01 3.01 14.42
C ASP A 369 -10.65 3.64 14.78
N TRP A 370 -9.73 2.87 15.35
CA TRP A 370 -8.41 3.39 15.73
C TRP A 370 -7.56 3.84 14.53
N LEU A 371 -7.65 3.15 13.38
CA LEU A 371 -6.95 3.53 12.14
C LEU A 371 -7.48 4.87 11.61
N SER A 372 -8.82 5.04 11.61
CA SER A 372 -9.46 6.29 11.21
C SER A 372 -9.04 7.43 12.13
N ARG A 373 -9.03 7.21 13.46
CA ARG A 373 -8.61 8.22 14.43
C ARG A 373 -7.13 8.56 14.32
N ALA A 374 -6.26 7.57 14.14
CA ALA A 374 -4.83 7.78 13.94
C ALA A 374 -4.56 8.60 12.67
N ALA A 375 -5.27 8.31 11.56
CA ALA A 375 -5.23 9.12 10.36
C ALA A 375 -5.66 10.57 10.63
N GLY A 376 -6.76 10.75 11.36
CA GLY A 376 -7.27 12.07 11.71
C GLY A 376 -6.30 12.90 12.57
N LEU A 377 -5.71 12.28 13.60
CA LEU A 377 -4.68 12.91 14.44
C LEU A 377 -3.44 13.28 13.61
N ALA A 378 -3.00 12.39 12.72
CA ALA A 378 -1.86 12.67 11.84
C ALA A 378 -2.12 13.87 10.93
N LEU A 379 -3.33 14.03 10.37
CA LEU A 379 -3.70 15.22 9.59
C LEU A 379 -3.77 16.49 10.46
N LEU A 380 -4.29 16.40 11.69
CA LEU A 380 -4.34 17.53 12.61
C LEU A 380 -2.97 18.05 13.01
N VAL A 381 -1.93 17.22 12.96
CA VAL A 381 -0.55 17.64 13.21
C VAL A 381 0.14 18.03 11.91
N GLY A 382 0.01 17.22 10.85
CA GLY A 382 0.73 17.41 9.60
C GLY A 382 0.27 18.62 8.79
N MET A 383 -1.02 18.95 8.78
CA MET A 383 -1.54 20.07 7.98
C MET A 383 -1.10 21.44 8.52
N PRO A 384 -1.14 21.73 9.84
CA PRO A 384 -0.55 22.95 10.40
C PRO A 384 0.93 23.14 10.06
N MET A 385 1.72 22.07 9.97
CA MET A 385 3.13 22.18 9.56
C MET A 385 3.29 22.73 8.13
N GLY A 386 2.44 22.27 7.20
CA GLY A 386 2.44 22.76 5.82
C GLY A 386 1.97 24.21 5.71
N ILE A 387 0.96 24.59 6.51
CA ILE A 387 0.50 25.98 6.62
C ILE A 387 1.63 26.85 7.16
N ALA A 388 2.25 26.44 8.28
CA ALA A 388 3.33 27.17 8.92
C ALA A 388 4.52 27.39 7.97
N TRP A 389 4.89 26.36 7.20
CA TRP A 389 5.94 26.46 6.18
C TRP A 389 5.61 27.52 5.12
N SER A 390 4.37 27.51 4.62
CA SER A 390 3.97 28.47 3.60
C SER A 390 3.94 29.91 4.12
N LEU A 391 3.53 30.10 5.39
CA LEU A 391 3.64 31.40 6.07
C LEU A 391 5.10 31.80 6.31
N ALA A 392 5.99 30.84 6.57
CA ALA A 392 7.43 31.08 6.72
C ALA A 392 7.99 31.73 5.46
N ILE A 393 7.73 31.12 4.30
CA ILE A 393 8.15 31.62 2.99
C ILE A 393 7.59 33.03 2.78
N LEU A 394 6.28 33.21 3.01
CA LEU A 394 5.61 34.51 2.81
C LEU A 394 6.20 35.62 3.69
N THR A 395 6.70 35.29 4.88
CA THR A 395 7.26 36.25 5.86
C THR A 395 8.78 36.35 5.79
N GLY A 396 9.43 35.66 4.85
CA GLY A 396 10.89 35.61 4.73
C GLY A 396 11.58 34.90 5.90
N GLN A 397 10.86 34.13 6.70
CA GLN A 397 11.37 33.37 7.83
C GLN A 397 11.77 31.96 7.38
N SER A 398 12.90 31.45 7.85
CA SER A 398 13.29 30.04 7.64
C SER A 398 13.49 29.38 8.99
N PHE A 399 12.63 28.41 9.32
CA PHE A 399 12.70 27.68 10.60
C PHE A 399 12.75 26.16 10.42
N VAL A 400 12.56 25.64 9.20
CA VAL A 400 12.70 24.23 8.84
C VAL A 400 13.36 24.18 7.45
N ASP A 401 14.24 23.20 7.20
CA ASP A 401 14.79 22.93 5.88
C ASP A 401 13.94 21.89 5.11
N LEU A 402 14.19 21.76 3.81
CA LEU A 402 13.38 20.89 2.96
C LEU A 402 13.45 19.39 3.33
N ASP A 403 14.61 18.90 3.80
CA ASP A 403 14.75 17.50 4.22
C ASP A 403 13.93 17.23 5.49
N THR A 404 13.98 18.15 6.45
CA THR A 404 13.15 18.08 7.66
C THR A 404 11.66 18.11 7.31
N MET A 405 11.24 18.95 6.35
CA MET A 405 9.84 19.00 5.88
C MET A 405 9.39 17.65 5.28
N VAL A 406 10.22 17.02 4.45
CA VAL A 406 9.94 15.69 3.87
C VAL A 406 9.84 14.62 4.96
N ARG A 407 10.78 14.59 5.91
CA ARG A 407 10.81 13.58 7.00
C ARG A 407 9.67 13.70 7.99
N THR A 408 9.12 14.90 8.16
CA THR A 408 8.08 15.18 9.16
C THR A 408 6.71 15.26 8.50
N HIS A 409 6.35 16.41 7.92
CA HIS A 409 5.09 16.66 7.25
C HIS A 409 4.83 15.64 6.13
N GLY A 410 5.82 15.42 5.25
CA GLY A 410 5.68 14.51 4.11
C GLY A 410 5.38 13.08 4.56
N ALA A 411 6.21 12.53 5.44
CA ALA A 411 6.01 11.20 6.01
C ALA A 411 4.68 11.07 6.78
N LEU A 412 4.37 12.03 7.65
CA LEU A 412 3.18 12.00 8.49
C LEU A 412 1.89 12.05 7.65
N ASN A 413 1.80 12.95 6.67
CA ASN A 413 0.61 13.05 5.82
C ASN A 413 0.46 11.86 4.86
N SER A 414 1.58 11.31 4.36
CA SER A 414 1.53 10.08 3.54
C SER A 414 0.97 8.90 4.34
N MET A 415 1.36 8.78 5.61
CA MET A 415 0.83 7.77 6.54
C MET A 415 -0.63 8.04 6.89
N ALA A 416 -1.01 9.30 7.09
CA ALA A 416 -2.39 9.68 7.35
C ALA A 416 -3.33 9.23 6.22
N VAL A 417 -2.94 9.47 4.96
CA VAL A 417 -3.69 9.02 3.78
C VAL A 417 -3.75 7.49 3.72
N LEU A 418 -2.63 6.79 3.94
CA LEU A 418 -2.61 5.32 3.98
C LEU A 418 -3.60 4.77 5.02
N LEU A 419 -3.52 5.25 6.26
CA LEU A 419 -4.37 4.81 7.36
C LEU A 419 -5.85 5.10 7.07
N ALA A 420 -6.17 6.27 6.52
CA ALA A 420 -7.53 6.64 6.15
C ALA A 420 -8.10 5.69 5.08
N VAL A 421 -7.31 5.36 4.06
CA VAL A 421 -7.70 4.45 2.97
C VAL A 421 -7.85 3.01 3.45
N VAL A 422 -6.99 2.54 4.36
CA VAL A 422 -7.09 1.20 4.95
C VAL A 422 -8.32 1.08 5.87
N ALA A 423 -8.61 2.12 6.66
CA ALA A 423 -9.78 2.17 7.54
C ALA A 423 -11.11 2.18 6.77
N HIS A 424 -11.11 2.68 5.53
CA HIS A 424 -12.30 2.81 4.71
C HIS A 424 -12.72 1.47 4.08
N ARG A 425 -13.89 0.93 4.43
CA ARG A 425 -14.43 -0.30 3.80
C ARG A 425 -15.29 0.02 2.58
N ALA A 426 -15.27 -0.90 1.60
CA ALA A 426 -16.15 -0.90 0.44
C ALA A 426 -17.55 -1.39 0.82
#